data_AF-A0A7W0QQV6-F1
#
_entry.id   AF-A0A7W0QQV6-F1
#
_cell.length_a   1.000
_cell.length_b   1.000
_cell.length_c   1.000
_cell.angle_alpha   90.00
_cell.angle_beta   90.00
_cell.angle_gamma   90.00
#
_symmetry.space_group_name_H-M   'P 1'
#
loop_
_entity.id
_entity.type
_entity.pdbx_description
1 polymer ?
#
loop_
_entity_poly.entity_id
_entity_poly.type
_entity_poly.pdbx_seq_one_letter_code
_entity_poly.pdbx_strand_id
1 'polypeptide(L)'
;MTEPSRVIHGDNLEVLATIPDGTVNLIYIDPPFNTGRRQTRQQVRTTASATGSRVGFSGRTYDTEVLGSRSYADTHDDFLAFIEPRLVEAHRVLAPTGSLYFHIDYREAHYCKVLLDRIFGRASFINEIIWAYDYGARTTKRWPAKHDTIFFYAKDPDQYTFNADEVDREPYMAPGLVGPEKAARGKFPTDVWWHTIVSPTGKEKTGYPTQ
;
A
#
# COMPACT_ATOMS: atom_id res chain seq x y z
N MET A 1 -23.45 1.60 13.35
CA MET A 1 -22.53 2.31 12.43
C MET A 1 -22.90 1.88 11.02
N THR A 2 -23.71 2.66 10.31
CA THR A 2 -24.44 2.19 9.11
C THR A 2 -24.43 3.23 7.98
N GLU A 3 -23.25 3.72 7.63
CA GLU A 3 -23.05 4.39 6.33
C GLU A 3 -21.86 3.71 5.66
N PRO A 4 -22.03 3.03 4.51
CA PRO A 4 -20.90 2.49 3.76
C PRO A 4 -19.99 3.66 3.33
N SER A 5 -18.67 3.46 3.36
CA SER A 5 -17.66 4.41 2.86
C SER A 5 -17.43 5.67 3.72
N ARG A 6 -17.25 5.51 5.04
CA ARG A 6 -16.91 6.63 5.95
C ARG A 6 -15.39 6.77 6.14
N VAL A 7 -14.88 7.99 5.98
CA VAL A 7 -13.52 8.39 6.41
C VAL A 7 -13.61 9.08 7.78
N ILE A 8 -12.79 8.63 8.73
CA ILE A 8 -12.71 9.22 10.08
C ILE A 8 -11.36 9.92 10.20
N HIS A 9 -11.39 11.21 10.56
CA HIS A 9 -10.18 11.96 10.84
C HIS A 9 -9.88 11.89 12.34
N GLY A 10 -8.78 11.22 12.70
CA GLY A 10 -8.37 11.02 14.09
C GLY A 10 -7.18 10.07 14.18
N ASP A 11 -6.71 9.81 15.39
CA ASP A 11 -5.74 8.74 15.62
C ASP A 11 -6.41 7.39 15.39
N ASN A 12 -5.82 6.55 14.54
CA ASN A 12 -6.42 5.27 14.17
C ASN A 12 -6.56 4.31 15.36
N LEU A 13 -5.71 4.40 16.39
CA LEU A 13 -5.80 3.56 17.58
C LEU A 13 -7.04 3.91 18.40
N GLU A 14 -7.29 5.21 18.60
CA GLU A 14 -8.50 5.69 19.28
C GLU A 14 -9.77 5.30 18.53
N VAL A 15 -9.74 5.38 17.20
CA VAL A 15 -10.88 4.98 16.35
C VAL A 15 -11.11 3.48 16.40
N LEU A 16 -10.05 2.66 16.25
CA LEU A 16 -10.15 1.20 16.31
C LEU A 16 -10.78 0.73 17.63
N ALA A 17 -10.42 1.36 18.75
CA ALA A 17 -10.98 1.06 20.07
C ALA A 17 -12.50 1.25 20.16
N THR A 18 -13.12 2.01 19.25
CA THR A 18 -14.59 2.19 19.18
C THR A 18 -15.29 1.15 18.32
N ILE A 19 -14.55 0.37 17.53
CA ILE A 19 -15.10 -0.64 16.62
C ILE A 19 -15.32 -1.94 17.40
N PRO A 20 -16.50 -2.59 17.32
CA PRO A 20 -16.73 -3.84 18.02
C PRO A 20 -15.87 -4.99 17.49
N ASP A 21 -15.55 -5.94 18.37
CA ASP A 21 -14.79 -7.15 18.07
C ASP A 21 -15.44 -7.94 16.92
N GLY A 22 -14.62 -8.50 16.04
CA GLY A 22 -15.10 -9.44 15.04
C GLY A 22 -16.02 -8.87 13.96
N THR A 23 -16.05 -7.55 13.75
CA THR A 23 -16.97 -6.89 12.80
C THR A 23 -16.36 -6.52 11.46
N VAL A 24 -15.04 -6.60 11.31
CA VAL A 24 -14.33 -6.18 10.10
C VAL A 24 -13.90 -7.38 9.27
N ASN A 25 -14.33 -7.47 8.01
CA ASN A 25 -14.00 -8.61 7.15
C ASN A 25 -12.61 -8.52 6.50
N LEU A 26 -12.13 -7.31 6.23
CA LEU A 26 -10.85 -7.09 5.57
C LEU A 26 -10.20 -5.82 6.13
N ILE A 27 -8.92 -5.93 6.45
CA ILE A 27 -8.09 -4.78 6.82
C ILE A 27 -6.92 -4.69 5.84
N TYR A 28 -6.68 -3.49 5.32
CA TYR A 28 -5.45 -3.14 4.61
C TYR A 28 -4.73 -2.05 5.41
N ILE A 29 -3.48 -2.29 5.80
CA ILE A 29 -2.66 -1.35 6.55
C ILE A 29 -1.44 -0.98 5.71
N ASP A 30 -1.32 0.30 5.41
CA ASP A 30 -0.14 0.96 4.82
C ASP A 30 0.32 2.03 5.81
N PRO A 31 1.10 1.67 6.84
CA PRO A 31 1.53 2.59 7.88
C PRO A 31 2.67 3.49 7.34
N PRO A 32 3.15 4.48 8.13
CA PRO A 32 4.45 5.06 7.86
C PRO A 32 5.54 3.97 7.79
N PHE A 33 6.48 4.08 6.85
CA PHE A 33 7.53 3.06 6.62
C PHE A 33 8.82 3.32 7.41
N ASN A 34 8.77 4.23 8.38
CA ASN A 34 9.89 4.68 9.17
C ASN A 34 11.07 5.15 8.31
N THR A 35 10.82 6.02 7.31
CA THR A 35 11.86 6.40 6.36
C THR A 35 13.04 7.18 6.93
N GLY A 36 12.93 7.65 8.17
CA GLY A 36 13.85 8.59 8.78
C GLY A 36 13.77 9.99 8.15
N ARG A 37 12.71 10.26 7.37
CA ARG A 37 12.54 11.51 6.61
C ARG A 37 11.09 11.94 6.65
N ARG A 38 10.87 13.24 6.80
CA ARG A 38 9.54 13.82 6.61
C ARG A 38 9.08 13.62 5.17
N GLN A 39 7.89 13.04 5.01
CA GLN A 39 7.24 12.95 3.71
C GLN A 39 6.48 14.26 3.48
N THR A 40 6.72 14.91 2.35
CA THR A 40 6.09 16.19 2.00
C THR A 40 5.76 16.20 0.53
N ARG A 41 4.55 16.64 0.19
CA ARG A 41 4.15 16.92 -1.19
C ARG A 41 3.49 18.28 -1.27
N GLN A 42 3.98 19.11 -2.19
CA GLN A 42 3.33 20.36 -2.57
C GLN A 42 2.39 20.09 -3.73
N GLN A 43 1.14 20.53 -3.59
CA GLN A 43 0.21 20.58 -4.69
C GLN A 43 0.46 21.89 -5.43
N VAL A 44 0.85 21.78 -6.70
CA VAL A 44 1.15 22.93 -7.54
C VAL A 44 0.26 22.94 -8.77
N ARG A 45 -0.18 24.13 -9.16
CA ARG A 45 -0.83 24.39 -10.44
C ARG A 45 0.15 25.12 -11.33
N THR A 46 0.35 24.60 -12.53
CA THR A 46 1.21 25.24 -13.53
C THR A 46 0.33 25.81 -14.64
N THR A 47 0.44 27.10 -14.91
CA THR A 47 -0.31 27.81 -15.94
C THR A 47 0.64 28.43 -16.94
N ALA A 48 0.33 28.34 -18.24
CA ALA A 48 1.14 28.98 -19.27
C ALA A 48 1.16 30.50 -19.05
N SER A 49 2.34 31.10 -19.12
CA SER A 49 2.56 32.51 -18.83
C SER A 49 3.70 33.03 -19.67
N ALA A 50 3.49 34.10 -20.43
CA ALA A 50 4.51 34.67 -21.31
C ALA A 50 5.77 35.14 -20.53
N THR A 51 5.60 35.55 -19.27
CA THR A 51 6.65 36.02 -18.37
C THR A 51 6.97 35.02 -17.25
N GLY A 52 6.48 33.79 -17.36
CA GLY A 52 6.61 32.78 -16.32
C GLY A 52 8.06 32.42 -16.02
N SER A 53 8.36 32.17 -14.75
CA SER A 53 9.73 31.90 -14.27
C SER A 53 10.26 30.51 -14.65
N ARG A 54 9.40 29.61 -15.14
CA ARG A 54 9.76 28.23 -15.51
C ARG A 54 9.59 28.00 -17.01
N VAL A 55 10.67 27.61 -17.69
CA VAL A 55 10.63 27.15 -19.09
C VAL A 55 10.31 25.66 -19.13
N GLY A 56 9.24 25.30 -19.85
CA GLY A 56 8.81 23.92 -20.08
C GLY A 56 9.16 23.41 -21.48
N PHE A 57 8.58 22.28 -21.85
CA PHE A 57 8.81 21.64 -23.14
C PHE A 57 8.44 22.56 -24.31
N SER A 58 9.25 22.54 -25.37
CA SER A 58 9.14 23.41 -26.54
C SER A 58 9.26 24.92 -26.25
N GLY A 59 9.95 25.31 -25.17
CA GLY A 59 10.28 26.72 -24.88
C GLY A 59 9.12 27.56 -24.32
N ARG A 60 7.98 26.93 -23.98
CA ARG A 60 6.85 27.62 -23.35
C ARG A 60 7.18 27.98 -21.91
N THR A 61 6.82 29.18 -21.49
CA THR A 61 6.99 29.68 -20.12
C THR A 61 5.71 29.46 -19.30
N TYR A 62 5.90 29.20 -18.01
CA TYR A 62 4.82 28.88 -17.08
C TYR A 62 5.03 29.54 -15.72
N ASP A 63 3.93 29.93 -15.09
CA ASP A 63 3.88 30.25 -13.67
C ASP A 63 3.46 29.02 -12.87
N THR A 64 4.04 28.88 -11.68
CA THR A 64 3.72 27.80 -10.75
C THR A 64 3.13 28.40 -9.49
N GLU A 65 1.87 28.10 -9.24
CA GLU A 65 1.16 28.47 -8.02
C GLU A 65 1.13 27.27 -7.07
N VAL A 66 1.51 27.47 -5.80
CA VAL A 66 1.40 26.44 -4.76
C VAL A 66 0.00 26.50 -4.17
N LEU A 67 -0.81 25.47 -4.41
CA LEU A 67 -2.18 25.36 -3.93
C LEU A 67 -2.27 24.84 -2.49
N GLY A 68 -1.22 24.18 -2.01
CA GLY A 68 -1.15 23.64 -0.65
C GLY A 68 -0.01 22.65 -0.48
N SER A 69 0.18 22.16 0.74
CA SER A 69 1.12 21.06 1.01
C SER A 69 0.54 20.07 2.01
N ARG A 70 0.86 18.78 1.81
CA ARG A 70 0.58 17.70 2.77
C ARG A 70 1.91 17.13 3.25
N SER A 71 2.03 16.91 4.56
CA SER A 71 3.24 16.36 5.15
C SER A 71 2.95 15.51 6.40
N TYR A 72 3.76 14.49 6.62
CA TYR A 72 3.78 13.72 7.86
C TYR A 72 5.23 13.37 8.26
N ALA A 73 5.45 13.22 9.56
CA ALA A 73 6.71 12.69 10.07
C ALA A 73 6.72 11.18 9.87
N ASP A 74 7.81 10.65 9.31
CA ASP A 74 7.97 9.21 9.06
C ASP A 74 9.28 8.77 9.69
N THR A 75 9.34 8.94 11.00
CA THR A 75 10.50 8.68 11.85
C THR A 75 10.00 8.33 13.22
N HIS A 76 10.31 7.12 13.66
CA HIS A 76 9.91 6.56 14.94
C HIS A 76 11.15 5.93 15.59
N ASP A 77 11.49 6.38 16.80
CA ASP A 77 12.63 5.83 17.55
C ASP A 77 12.39 4.36 17.93
N ASP A 78 11.14 4.03 18.28
CA ASP A 78 10.64 2.66 18.45
C ASP A 78 9.39 2.46 17.60
N PHE A 79 9.61 2.01 16.36
CA PHE A 79 8.54 1.75 15.40
C PHE A 79 7.63 0.60 15.84
N LEU A 80 8.17 -0.42 16.51
CA LEU A 80 7.39 -1.55 16.98
C LEU A 80 6.44 -1.14 18.10
N ALA A 81 6.91 -0.35 19.07
CA ALA A 81 6.04 0.21 20.12
C ALA A 81 4.93 1.11 19.55
N PHE A 82 5.18 1.77 18.43
CA PHE A 82 4.18 2.57 17.73
C PHE A 82 3.11 1.70 17.03
N ILE A 83 3.52 0.63 16.34
CA ILE A 83 2.61 -0.16 15.48
C ILE A 83 1.92 -1.30 16.22
N GLU A 84 2.54 -1.90 17.25
CA GLU A 84 2.00 -3.02 18.03
C GLU A 84 0.58 -2.80 18.56
N PRO A 85 0.25 -1.70 19.29
CA PRO A 85 -1.10 -1.51 19.81
C PRO A 85 -2.16 -1.44 18.70
N ARG A 86 -1.78 -0.90 17.52
CA ARG A 86 -2.67 -0.81 16.35
C ARG A 86 -2.90 -2.19 15.73
N LEU A 87 -1.88 -3.03 15.67
CA LEU A 87 -2.00 -4.40 15.15
C LEU A 87 -2.79 -5.31 16.08
N VAL A 88 -2.67 -5.12 17.40
CA VAL A 88 -3.49 -5.83 18.39
C VAL A 88 -4.97 -5.48 18.20
N GLU A 89 -5.28 -4.19 18.04
CA GLU A 89 -6.65 -3.74 17.78
C GLU A 89 -7.16 -4.19 16.40
N ALA A 90 -6.32 -4.14 15.36
CA ALA A 90 -6.66 -4.68 14.04
C ALA A 90 -7.02 -6.17 14.12
N HIS A 91 -6.25 -6.96 14.89
CA HIS A 91 -6.59 -8.34 15.15
C HIS A 91 -7.92 -8.45 15.90
N ARG A 92 -8.18 -7.68 16.97
CA ARG A 92 -9.44 -7.72 17.75
C ARG A 92 -10.67 -7.49 16.88
N VAL A 93 -10.64 -6.47 16.02
CA VAL A 93 -11.82 -6.08 15.21
C VAL A 93 -12.05 -7.00 14.01
N LEU A 94 -11.05 -7.77 13.58
CA LEU A 94 -11.20 -8.73 12.48
C LEU A 94 -12.21 -9.82 12.83
N ALA A 95 -13.18 -10.01 11.92
CA ALA A 95 -14.12 -11.13 11.92
C ALA A 95 -13.37 -12.47 11.89
N PRO A 96 -13.97 -13.57 12.37
CA PRO A 96 -13.34 -14.90 12.36
C PRO A 96 -12.83 -15.34 10.98
N THR A 97 -13.55 -14.97 9.90
CA THR A 97 -13.15 -15.28 8.52
C THR A 97 -12.37 -14.16 7.83
N GLY A 98 -11.96 -13.15 8.59
CA GLY A 98 -11.37 -11.93 8.08
C GLY A 98 -9.87 -12.04 7.81
N SER A 99 -9.40 -11.11 6.99
CA SER A 99 -8.01 -11.08 6.51
C SER A 99 -7.34 -9.72 6.74
N LEU A 100 -6.03 -9.73 6.97
CA LEU A 100 -5.16 -8.57 7.06
C LEU A 100 -4.15 -8.58 5.91
N TYR A 101 -4.04 -7.46 5.21
CA TYR A 101 -2.94 -7.15 4.29
C TYR A 101 -2.10 -6.02 4.89
N PHE A 102 -0.85 -6.30 5.23
CA PHE A 102 0.07 -5.35 5.86
C PHE A 102 1.20 -4.99 4.90
N HIS A 103 1.17 -3.78 4.35
CA HIS A 103 2.12 -3.25 3.38
C HIS A 103 3.23 -2.49 4.09
N ILE A 104 4.49 -2.83 3.82
CA ILE A 104 5.67 -2.21 4.41
C ILE A 104 6.89 -2.39 3.50
N ASP A 105 7.88 -1.51 3.62
CA ASP A 105 9.16 -1.72 2.92
C ASP A 105 10.14 -2.62 3.69
N TYR A 106 11.23 -2.98 2.99
CA TYR A 106 12.27 -3.88 3.45
C TYR A 106 12.91 -3.55 4.81
N ARG A 107 12.81 -2.30 5.31
CA ARG A 107 13.48 -1.90 6.56
C ARG A 107 12.75 -2.42 7.77
N GLU A 108 11.42 -2.36 7.73
CA GLU A 108 10.56 -2.74 8.86
C GLU A 108 9.86 -4.09 8.63
N ALA A 109 9.86 -4.60 7.39
CA ALA A 109 9.19 -5.84 7.00
C ALA A 109 9.45 -7.01 7.96
N HIS A 110 10.70 -7.38 8.18
CA HIS A 110 11.02 -8.57 8.99
C HIS A 110 10.67 -8.40 10.48
N TYR A 111 10.79 -7.19 11.02
CA TYR A 111 10.41 -6.91 12.40
C TYR A 111 8.88 -6.95 12.57
N CYS A 112 8.14 -6.35 11.62
CA CYS A 112 6.69 -6.40 11.58
C CYS A 112 6.18 -7.83 11.39
N LYS A 113 6.85 -8.64 10.55
CA LYS A 113 6.51 -10.06 10.37
C LYS A 113 6.58 -10.85 11.67
N VAL A 114 7.66 -10.67 12.44
CA VAL A 114 7.83 -11.33 13.74
C VAL A 114 6.75 -10.87 14.74
N LEU A 115 6.41 -9.58 14.73
CA LEU A 115 5.35 -9.03 15.57
C LEU A 115 3.97 -9.59 15.18
N LEU A 116 3.64 -9.63 13.89
CA LEU A 116 2.40 -10.21 13.38
C LEU A 116 2.31 -11.71 13.69
N ASP A 117 3.41 -12.47 13.59
CA ASP A 117 3.43 -13.88 14.02
C ASP A 117 3.13 -14.07 15.51
N ARG A 118 3.49 -13.10 16.36
CA ARG A 118 3.15 -13.13 17.78
C ARG A 118 1.68 -12.81 18.03
N ILE A 119 1.07 -11.95 17.21
CA ILE A 119 -0.32 -11.49 17.36
C ILE A 119 -1.30 -12.51 16.76
N PHE A 120 -1.07 -12.92 15.51
CA PHE A 120 -1.96 -13.80 14.75
C PHE A 120 -1.61 -15.29 14.92
N GLY A 121 -0.37 -15.60 15.30
CA GLY A 121 0.20 -16.94 15.19
C GLY A 121 0.85 -17.19 13.83
N ARG A 122 1.86 -18.04 13.79
CA ARG A 122 2.62 -18.34 12.57
C ARG A 122 1.79 -19.05 11.49
N ALA A 123 0.85 -19.90 11.90
CA ALA A 123 -0.01 -20.63 10.96
C ALA A 123 -0.94 -19.70 10.17
N SER A 124 -1.28 -18.56 10.77
CA SER A 124 -2.13 -17.52 10.19
C SER A 124 -1.46 -16.72 9.08
N PHE A 125 -0.15 -16.89 8.87
CA PHE A 125 0.56 -16.28 7.76
C PHE A 125 0.31 -17.07 6.47
N ILE A 126 -0.31 -16.43 5.47
CA ILE A 126 -0.74 -17.09 4.24
C ILE A 126 0.27 -16.86 3.11
N ASN A 127 0.61 -15.60 2.81
CA ASN A 127 1.57 -15.27 1.76
C ASN A 127 2.41 -14.03 2.10
N GLU A 128 3.64 -14.03 1.59
CA GLU A 128 4.40 -12.81 1.35
C GLU A 128 4.16 -12.38 -0.08
N ILE A 129 3.48 -11.25 -0.27
CA ILE A 129 3.25 -10.68 -1.59
C ILE A 129 4.34 -9.63 -1.85
N ILE A 130 5.05 -9.78 -2.96
CA ILE A 130 6.05 -8.81 -3.42
C ILE A 130 5.41 -7.90 -4.45
N TRP A 131 5.18 -6.64 -4.08
CA TRP A 131 4.74 -5.63 -5.03
C TRP A 131 5.97 -4.99 -5.69
N ALA A 132 6.25 -5.39 -6.92
CA ALA A 132 7.38 -4.93 -7.71
C ALA A 132 6.98 -3.81 -8.69
N TYR A 133 7.86 -2.80 -8.81
CA TYR A 133 7.64 -1.62 -9.63
C TYR A 133 8.94 -1.10 -10.26
N ASP A 134 8.81 -0.36 -11.36
CA ASP A 134 9.91 0.15 -12.17
C ASP A 134 10.46 1.50 -11.69
N TYR A 135 9.63 2.30 -11.03
CA TYR A 135 9.96 3.66 -10.60
C TYR A 135 10.73 3.71 -9.26
N GLY A 136 11.27 4.89 -8.90
CA GLY A 136 11.95 5.11 -7.62
C GLY A 136 13.44 4.74 -7.60
N ALA A 137 14.05 4.89 -6.41
CA ALA A 137 15.43 4.57 -6.05
C ALA A 137 16.47 4.60 -7.19
N ARG A 138 17.26 5.68 -7.27
CA ARG A 138 18.45 5.76 -8.16
C ARG A 138 19.69 5.80 -7.28
N THR A 139 20.41 4.68 -7.21
CA THR A 139 21.63 4.57 -6.41
C THR A 139 22.68 3.79 -7.18
N THR A 140 23.95 4.15 -6.97
CA THR A 140 25.12 3.49 -7.55
C THR A 140 25.87 2.65 -6.52
N LYS A 141 25.44 2.67 -5.25
CA LYS A 141 26.15 2.04 -4.13
C LYS A 141 25.58 0.68 -3.72
N ARG A 142 24.38 0.34 -4.19
CA ARG A 142 23.66 -0.91 -3.87
C ARG A 142 22.60 -1.17 -4.94
N TRP A 143 21.93 -2.32 -4.86
CA TRP A 143 20.74 -2.60 -5.67
C TRP A 143 19.65 -1.57 -5.37
N PRO A 144 19.06 -0.94 -6.41
CA PRO A 144 17.88 -0.10 -6.24
C PRO A 144 16.73 -0.89 -5.59
N ALA A 145 16.11 -0.33 -4.56
CA ALA A 145 14.86 -0.88 -4.03
C ALA A 145 13.76 -0.71 -5.09
N LYS A 146 13.13 -1.82 -5.47
CA LYS A 146 12.15 -1.92 -6.57
C LYS A 146 10.93 -2.75 -6.18
N HIS A 147 10.76 -2.96 -4.89
CA HIS A 147 9.59 -3.62 -4.36
C HIS A 147 9.33 -3.17 -2.93
N ASP A 148 8.07 -3.28 -2.55
CA ASP A 148 7.62 -3.35 -1.16
C ASP A 148 7.05 -4.74 -0.91
N THR A 149 6.83 -5.05 0.37
CA THR A 149 6.25 -6.32 0.80
C THR A 149 4.85 -6.08 1.36
N ILE A 150 3.92 -6.97 1.03
CA ILE A 150 2.59 -7.02 1.61
C ILE A 150 2.42 -8.39 2.27
N PHE A 151 2.30 -8.43 3.59
CA PHE A 151 2.01 -9.67 4.29
C PHE A 151 0.51 -9.92 4.31
N PHE A 152 0.11 -11.10 3.85
CA PHE A 152 -1.27 -11.58 3.96
C PHE A 152 -1.40 -12.53 5.15
N TYR A 153 -2.20 -12.11 6.13
CA TYR A 153 -2.61 -12.92 7.28
C TYR A 153 -4.11 -13.20 7.26
N ALA A 154 -4.49 -14.41 7.63
CA ALA A 154 -5.87 -14.76 7.95
C ALA A 154 -6.08 -14.72 9.48
N LYS A 155 -7.28 -14.36 9.93
CA LYS A 155 -7.65 -14.46 11.35
C LYS A 155 -7.65 -15.92 11.82
N ASP A 156 -8.20 -16.79 10.99
CA ASP A 156 -8.18 -18.25 11.11
C ASP A 156 -7.61 -18.83 9.81
N PRO A 157 -6.45 -19.51 9.85
CA PRO A 157 -5.81 -20.07 8.65
C PRO A 157 -6.62 -21.18 7.98
N ASP A 158 -7.52 -21.83 8.71
CA ASP A 158 -8.36 -22.90 8.18
C ASP A 158 -9.70 -22.36 7.63
N GLN A 159 -10.06 -21.11 7.98
CA GLN A 159 -11.37 -20.52 7.69
C GLN A 159 -11.26 -19.03 7.36
N TYR A 160 -10.84 -18.68 6.15
CA TYR A 160 -10.80 -17.29 5.68
C TYR A 160 -11.44 -17.11 4.30
N THR A 161 -11.94 -15.90 4.03
CA THR A 161 -12.53 -15.57 2.74
C THR A 161 -11.43 -15.32 1.70
N PHE A 162 -11.48 -16.07 0.60
CA PHE A 162 -10.63 -15.85 -0.59
C PHE A 162 -11.41 -16.14 -1.87
N ASN A 163 -11.89 -15.09 -2.52
CA ASN A 163 -12.73 -15.19 -3.72
C ASN A 163 -11.86 -15.35 -4.98
N ALA A 164 -11.24 -16.51 -5.15
CA ALA A 164 -10.29 -16.75 -6.25
C ALA A 164 -10.88 -16.52 -7.66
N ASP A 165 -12.19 -16.66 -7.82
CA ASP A 165 -12.86 -16.44 -9.11
C ASP A 165 -13.13 -14.96 -9.42
N GLU A 166 -13.07 -14.09 -8.41
CA GLU A 166 -13.23 -12.63 -8.55
C GLU A 166 -11.89 -11.91 -8.77
N VAL A 167 -10.77 -12.61 -8.66
CA VAL A 167 -9.43 -12.05 -8.90
C VAL A 167 -9.18 -11.93 -10.40
N ASP A 168 -8.81 -10.72 -10.82
CA ASP A 168 -8.43 -10.43 -12.21
C ASP A 168 -7.34 -11.38 -12.71
N ARG A 169 -7.51 -11.85 -13.96
CA ARG A 169 -6.56 -12.77 -14.60
C ARG A 169 -5.51 -12.01 -15.38
N GLU A 170 -4.28 -12.48 -15.31
CA GLU A 170 -3.16 -11.94 -16.08
C GLU A 170 -3.01 -12.68 -17.41
N PRO A 171 -2.67 -12.00 -18.51
CA PRO A 171 -2.34 -12.69 -19.74
C PRO A 171 -1.09 -13.56 -19.56
N TYR A 172 -1.05 -14.73 -20.21
CA TYR A 172 0.19 -15.51 -20.29
C TYR A 172 1.22 -14.75 -21.13
N MET A 173 2.47 -14.69 -20.69
CA MET A 173 3.58 -14.11 -21.48
C MET A 173 3.82 -14.89 -22.78
N ALA A 174 3.59 -16.21 -22.76
CA ALA A 174 3.73 -17.10 -23.92
C ALA A 174 2.43 -17.90 -24.10
N PRO A 175 1.36 -17.28 -24.64
CA PRO A 175 0.03 -17.91 -24.72
C PRO A 175 0.03 -19.14 -25.64
N GLY A 176 0.95 -19.23 -26.60
CA GLY A 176 1.10 -20.40 -27.47
C GLY A 176 1.64 -21.66 -26.77
N LEU A 177 2.11 -21.56 -25.52
CA LEU A 177 2.54 -22.70 -24.71
C LEU A 177 1.41 -23.31 -23.89
N VAL A 178 0.21 -22.73 -23.92
CA VAL A 178 -0.98 -23.23 -23.22
C VAL A 178 -2.12 -23.44 -24.21
N GLY A 179 -3.10 -24.29 -23.84
CA GLY A 179 -4.29 -24.48 -24.66
C GLY A 179 -5.09 -23.18 -24.87
N PRO A 180 -5.81 -23.04 -25.98
CA PRO A 180 -6.48 -21.79 -26.37
C PRO A 180 -7.46 -21.28 -25.31
N GLU A 181 -8.18 -22.18 -24.63
CA GLU A 181 -9.08 -21.84 -23.53
C GLU A 181 -8.34 -21.22 -22.33
N LYS A 182 -7.19 -21.78 -21.95
CA LYS A 182 -6.36 -21.22 -20.87
C LYS A 182 -5.77 -19.87 -21.25
N ALA A 183 -5.32 -19.72 -22.50
CA ALA A 183 -4.82 -18.46 -23.00
C ALA A 183 -5.91 -17.37 -22.96
N ALA A 184 -7.13 -17.69 -23.38
CA ALA A 184 -8.27 -16.77 -23.36
C ALA A 184 -8.72 -16.41 -21.94
N ARG A 185 -8.73 -17.37 -21.01
CA ARG A 185 -9.07 -17.13 -19.60
C ARG A 185 -8.01 -16.30 -18.86
N GLY A 186 -6.75 -16.46 -19.23
CA GLY A 186 -5.62 -15.91 -18.48
C GLY A 186 -5.16 -16.77 -17.31
N LYS A 187 -4.02 -16.38 -16.75
CA LYS A 187 -3.36 -16.97 -15.60
C LYS A 187 -3.89 -16.34 -14.33
N PHE A 188 -3.99 -17.13 -13.26
CA PHE A 188 -4.17 -16.58 -11.91
C PHE A 188 -2.88 -15.80 -11.51
N PRO A 189 -2.99 -14.60 -10.92
CA PRO A 189 -1.83 -13.89 -10.42
C PRO A 189 -1.04 -14.73 -9.42
N THR A 190 0.27 -14.49 -9.37
CA THR A 190 1.14 -15.06 -8.32
C THR A 190 1.22 -14.11 -7.14
N ASP A 191 1.98 -14.45 -6.11
CA ASP A 191 2.33 -13.55 -4.99
C ASP A 191 3.48 -12.58 -5.32
N VAL A 192 3.83 -12.45 -6.60
CA VAL A 192 4.72 -11.41 -7.10
C VAL A 192 3.94 -10.57 -8.10
N TRP A 193 3.62 -9.34 -7.71
CA TRP A 193 2.74 -8.45 -8.45
C TRP A 193 3.57 -7.38 -9.15
N TRP A 194 3.46 -7.33 -10.47
CA TRP A 194 4.09 -6.28 -11.26
C TRP A 194 3.08 -5.19 -11.59
N HIS A 195 3.04 -4.15 -10.76
CA HIS A 195 2.20 -2.98 -10.98
C HIS A 195 3.02 -1.71 -10.78
N THR A 196 2.96 -0.79 -11.74
CA THR A 196 3.65 0.49 -11.60
C THR A 196 2.98 1.36 -10.53
N ILE A 197 3.74 2.31 -9.99
CA ILE A 197 3.22 3.26 -9.00
C ILE A 197 2.21 4.22 -9.62
N VAL A 198 1.39 4.87 -8.79
CA VAL A 198 0.55 5.97 -9.27
C VAL A 198 1.44 7.10 -9.79
N SER A 199 1.30 7.40 -11.09
CA SER A 199 2.10 8.41 -11.77
C SER A 199 2.06 9.75 -11.03
N PRO A 200 3.20 10.47 -10.88
CA PRO A 200 3.24 11.77 -10.23
C PRO A 200 2.30 12.81 -10.85
N THR A 201 1.91 12.62 -12.12
CA THR A 201 0.99 13.47 -12.89
C THR A 201 -0.30 12.73 -13.28
N GLY A 202 -0.56 11.55 -12.72
CA GLY A 202 -1.74 10.75 -13.03
C GLY A 202 -3.02 11.39 -12.51
N LYS A 203 -4.16 11.13 -13.18
CA LYS A 203 -5.48 11.65 -12.79
C LYS A 203 -5.97 11.12 -11.44
N GLU A 204 -5.47 9.96 -11.04
CA GLU A 204 -5.80 9.30 -9.78
C GLU A 204 -5.18 9.99 -8.56
N LYS A 205 -4.21 10.89 -8.73
CA LYS A 205 -3.54 11.56 -7.60
C LYS A 205 -4.46 12.52 -6.85
N THR A 206 -4.54 12.31 -5.55
CA THR A 206 -5.33 13.09 -4.57
C THR A 206 -4.52 14.15 -3.82
N GLY A 207 -3.20 14.17 -4.01
CA GLY A 207 -2.28 15.06 -3.31
C GLY A 207 -1.59 14.45 -2.07
N TYR A 208 -1.94 13.22 -1.69
CA TYR A 208 -1.20 12.50 -0.64
C TYR A 208 0.22 12.12 -1.12
N PRO A 209 1.28 12.27 -0.28
CA PRO A 209 2.65 12.09 -0.73
C PRO A 209 2.97 10.69 -1.29
N THR A 210 2.47 9.65 -0.65
CA THR A 210 2.81 8.23 -0.91
C THR A 210 1.63 7.43 -1.47
N GLN A 211 0.66 8.09 -2.12
CA GLN A 211 -0.46 7.42 -2.80
C GLN A 211 0.02 6.50 -3.92
#